data_AF-A0A349M0Z6-F1
#
_entry.id   AF-A0A349M0Z6-F1
#
_cell.length_a   1.000
_cell.length_b   1.000
_cell.length_c   1.000
_cell.angle_alpha   90.00
_cell.angle_beta   90.00
_cell.angle_gamma   90.00
#
_symmetry.space_group_name_H-M   'P 1'
#
loop_
_entity.id
_entity.type
_entity.pdbx_description
1 polymer ?
#
loop_
_entity_poly.entity_id
_entity_poly.type
_entity_poly.pdbx_seq_one_letter_code
_entity_poly.pdbx_strand_id
1 'polypeptide(L)'
;MASSSAAQDRVFNGPGLSPFKRIVTILGVIGVTALVLWIAIHEGVSALGSTIAAIVFICGFIIYLRIVAPIPFTIEFGSESLVKRSRNGEVIEVSWDQMTRVKEEFFPNGKRISITVYRKPTAQQEKTKAWAVYRDDVTDIDGLARV
;
A
#
# COMPACT_ATOMS: atom_id res chain seq x y z
N MET A 1 5.22 -13.30 -41.60
CA MET A 1 5.09 -12.01 -40.88
C MET A 1 3.90 -12.14 -39.95
N ALA A 2 4.15 -12.47 -38.68
CA ALA A 2 3.14 -12.51 -37.64
C ALA A 2 3.21 -11.17 -36.91
N SER A 3 2.12 -10.39 -36.95
CA SER A 3 2.00 -9.15 -36.19
C SER A 3 2.32 -9.42 -34.72
N SER A 4 3.40 -8.82 -34.22
CA SER A 4 3.56 -8.63 -32.79
C SER A 4 2.35 -7.81 -32.34
N SER A 5 1.48 -8.44 -31.56
CA SER A 5 0.54 -7.71 -30.71
C SER A 5 1.40 -6.77 -29.88
N ALA A 6 1.42 -5.49 -30.26
CA ALA A 6 2.06 -4.43 -29.51
C ALA A 6 1.73 -4.64 -28.03
N ALA A 7 2.77 -4.80 -27.21
CA ALA A 7 2.67 -4.62 -25.78
C ALA A 7 2.08 -3.22 -25.58
N GLN A 8 0.76 -3.15 -25.43
CA GLN A 8 0.10 -1.91 -25.07
C GLN A 8 0.65 -1.57 -23.69
N ASP A 9 1.26 -0.38 -23.55
CA ASP A 9 1.68 0.18 -22.27
C ASP A 9 0.45 0.22 -21.35
N ARG A 10 0.23 -0.87 -20.61
CA ARG A 10 -0.89 -1.01 -19.70
C ARG A 10 -0.46 -0.43 -18.38
N VAL A 11 -1.16 0.61 -17.95
CA VAL A 11 -0.95 1.25 -16.66
C VAL A 11 -2.01 0.75 -15.69
N PHE A 12 -1.55 0.09 -14.64
CA PHE A 12 -2.37 -0.34 -13.51
C PHE A 12 -2.27 0.67 -12.38
N ASN A 13 -3.41 1.07 -11.82
CA ASN A 13 -3.48 2.04 -10.74
C ASN A 13 -3.83 1.34 -9.43
N GLY A 14 -2.91 1.39 -8.47
CA GLY A 14 -3.17 1.09 -7.07
C GLY A 14 -3.60 2.37 -6.35
N PRO A 15 -4.88 2.52 -5.96
CA PRO A 15 -5.33 3.72 -5.25
C PRO A 15 -4.71 3.85 -3.85
N GLY A 16 -4.00 2.83 -3.37
CA GLY A 16 -3.50 2.76 -2.00
C GLY A 16 -4.65 2.50 -1.03
N LEU A 17 -4.66 3.19 0.11
CA LEU A 17 -5.74 3.05 1.08
C LEU A 17 -7.10 3.44 0.45
N SER A 18 -8.04 2.49 0.41
CA SER A 18 -9.39 2.73 -0.12
C SER A 18 -10.05 3.96 0.56
N PRO A 19 -10.78 4.82 -0.18
CA PRO A 19 -11.43 6.00 0.39
C PRO A 19 -12.35 5.67 1.57
N PHE A 20 -13.08 4.55 1.47
CA PHE A 20 -13.96 4.07 2.54
C PHE A 20 -13.19 3.77 3.83
N LYS A 21 -12.15 2.92 3.78
CA LYS A 21 -11.30 2.61 4.95
C LYS A 21 -10.72 3.91 5.54
N ARG A 22 -10.28 4.84 4.70
CA ARG A 22 -9.75 6.13 5.15
C ARG A 22 -10.79 6.96 5.90
N ILE A 23 -12.01 7.11 5.36
CA ILE A 23 -13.09 7.89 5.96
C ILE A 23 -13.51 7.27 7.30
N VAL A 24 -13.73 5.96 7.33
CA VAL A 24 -14.13 5.24 8.55
C VAL A 24 -13.07 5.38 9.64
N THR A 25 -11.78 5.25 9.30
CA THR A 25 -10.69 5.45 10.26
C THR A 25 -10.65 6.88 10.80
N ILE A 26 -10.84 7.89 9.94
CA ILE A 26 -10.89 9.29 10.37
C ILE A 26 -12.05 9.52 11.35
N LEU A 27 -13.25 9.02 11.02
CA LEU A 27 -14.41 9.13 11.90
C LEU A 27 -14.19 8.42 13.23
N GLY A 28 -13.55 7.25 13.22
CA GLY A 28 -13.18 6.52 14.43
C GLY A 28 -12.23 7.31 15.33
N VAL A 29 -11.16 7.89 14.76
CA VAL A 29 -10.21 8.73 15.51
C VAL A 29 -10.91 9.97 16.09
N ILE A 30 -11.76 10.64 15.31
CA ILE A 30 -12.54 11.79 15.79
C ILE A 30 -13.45 11.37 16.94
N GLY A 31 -14.17 10.26 16.81
CA GLY A 31 -15.08 9.75 17.83
C GLY A 31 -14.37 9.43 19.14
N VAL A 32 -13.23 8.72 19.09
CA VAL A 32 -12.42 8.41 20.28
C VAL A 32 -11.88 9.69 20.92
N THR A 33 -11.39 10.63 20.12
CA THR A 33 -10.89 11.91 20.62
C THR A 33 -11.99 12.71 21.31
N ALA A 34 -13.18 12.80 20.71
CA ALA A 34 -14.33 13.48 21.29
C ALA A 34 -14.76 12.85 22.62
N LEU A 35 -14.75 11.51 22.69
CA LEU A 35 -15.07 10.78 23.93
C LEU A 35 -14.05 11.09 25.04
N VAL A 36 -12.76 11.08 24.72
CA VAL A 36 -11.70 11.42 25.69
C VAL A 36 -11.88 12.84 26.21
N LEU A 37 -12.13 13.80 25.32
CA LEU A 37 -12.35 15.20 25.72
C LEU A 37 -13.64 15.36 26.55
N TRP A 38 -14.70 14.63 26.21
CA TRP A 38 -15.94 14.63 27.00
C TRP A 38 -15.71 14.16 28.43
N ILE A 39 -15.00 13.03 28.61
CA ILE A 39 -14.63 12.50 29.92
C ILE A 39 -13.78 13.51 30.68
N ALA A 40 -12.78 14.11 30.02
CA ALA A 40 -11.91 15.10 30.64
C ALA A 40 -12.67 16.33 31.14
N ILE A 41 -13.67 16.80 30.40
CA ILE A 41 -14.54 17.92 30.80
C ILE A 41 -15.40 17.53 32.02
N HIS A 42 -15.94 16.31 32.04
CA HIS A 42 -16.81 15.85 33.12
C HIS A 42 -16.06 15.61 34.44
N GLU A 43 -14.87 15.02 34.37
CA GLU A 43 -14.05 14.64 35.54
C GLU A 43 -13.11 15.77 36.00
N GLY A 44 -12.87 16.78 35.16
CA GLY A 44 -12.03 17.93 35.47
C GLY A 44 -10.56 17.55 35.76
N VAL A 45 -9.97 18.18 36.79
CA VAL A 45 -8.53 18.03 37.13
C VAL A 45 -8.15 16.58 37.46
N SER A 46 -9.09 15.79 37.99
CA SER A 46 -8.85 14.39 38.37
C SER A 46 -8.45 13.50 37.19
N ALA A 47 -8.89 13.85 35.98
CA ALA A 47 -8.60 13.13 34.75
C ALA A 47 -7.42 13.73 33.94
N LEU A 48 -6.70 14.73 34.46
CA LEU A 48 -5.65 15.41 33.69
C LEU A 48 -4.55 14.45 33.21
N GLY A 49 -4.08 13.57 34.11
CA GLY A 49 -3.04 12.59 33.79
C GLY A 49 -3.48 11.58 32.72
N SER A 50 -4.68 11.01 32.86
CA SER A 50 -5.24 10.07 31.88
C SER A 50 -5.55 10.74 30.54
N THR A 51 -5.95 12.01 30.54
CA THR A 51 -6.22 12.79 29.32
C THR A 51 -4.94 13.02 28.53
N ILE A 52 -3.84 13.40 29.21
CA ILE A 52 -2.53 13.55 28.56
C ILE A 52 -2.07 12.23 27.94
N ALA A 53 -2.16 11.12 28.69
CA ALA A 53 -1.79 9.80 28.19
C ALA A 53 -2.62 9.42 26.96
N ALA A 54 -3.94 9.64 27.00
CA ALA A 54 -4.82 9.36 25.88
C ALA A 54 -4.46 10.16 24.62
N ILE A 55 -4.15 11.46 24.76
CA ILE A 55 -3.71 12.31 23.64
C ILE A 55 -2.41 11.76 23.03
N VAL A 56 -1.44 11.38 23.86
CA VAL A 56 -0.18 10.79 23.39
C VAL A 56 -0.44 9.51 22.61
N PHE A 57 -1.30 8.62 23.10
CA PHE A 57 -1.68 7.40 22.40
C PHE A 57 -2.39 7.66 21.07
N ILE A 58 -3.34 8.60 21.04
CA ILE A 58 -4.05 8.97 19.81
C ILE A 58 -3.07 9.55 18.79
N CYS A 59 -2.18 10.45 19.19
CA CYS A 59 -1.14 11.00 18.33
C CYS A 59 -0.20 9.92 17.80
N GLY A 60 0.28 9.03 18.68
CA GLY A 60 1.11 7.89 18.29
C GLY A 60 0.41 6.97 17.29
N PHE A 61 -0.88 6.71 17.50
CA PHE A 61 -1.69 5.91 16.59
C PHE A 61 -1.87 6.58 15.22
N ILE A 62 -2.12 7.89 15.17
CA ILE A 62 -2.21 8.66 13.92
C ILE A 62 -0.88 8.60 13.15
N ILE A 63 0.25 8.77 13.84
CA ILE A 63 1.58 8.68 13.24
C ILE A 63 1.82 7.27 12.70
N TYR A 64 1.52 6.24 13.49
CA TYR A 64 1.62 4.85 13.07
C TYR A 64 0.83 4.59 11.79
N LEU A 65 -0.45 4.99 11.76
CA LEU A 65 -1.30 4.85 10.57
C LEU A 65 -0.71 5.56 9.35
N ARG A 66 -0.11 6.73 9.51
CA ARG A 66 0.53 7.47 8.41
C ARG A 66 1.75 6.72 7.84
N ILE A 67 2.49 6.00 8.67
CA ILE A 67 3.67 5.23 8.25
C ILE A 67 3.25 3.95 7.51
N VAL A 68 2.21 3.27 7.98
CA VAL A 68 1.83 1.95 7.43
C VAL A 68 0.77 2.03 6.34
N ALA A 69 0.08 3.15 6.17
CA ALA A 69 -0.97 3.29 5.16
C ALA A 69 -0.42 3.09 3.74
N PRO A 70 -1.07 2.25 2.90
CA PRO A 70 -0.67 2.06 1.52
C PRO A 70 -0.71 3.39 0.74
N ILE A 71 0.40 3.72 0.10
CA ILE A 71 0.56 4.91 -0.74
C ILE A 71 0.02 4.58 -2.14
N PRO A 72 -0.68 5.51 -2.81
CA PRO A 72 -1.08 5.30 -4.20
C PRO A 72 0.13 5.06 -5.10
N PHE A 73 0.01 4.14 -6.05
CA PHE A 73 1.07 3.81 -7.00
C PHE A 73 0.50 3.43 -8.37
N THR A 74 1.34 3.47 -9.39
CA THR A 74 1.06 2.97 -10.73
C THR A 74 2.07 1.88 -11.09
N ILE A 75 1.64 0.88 -11.87
CA ILE A 75 2.50 -0.13 -12.48
C ILE A 75 2.30 -0.06 -13.98
N GLU A 76 3.38 0.23 -14.70
CA GLU A 76 3.42 0.37 -16.14
C GLU A 76 4.18 -0.83 -16.72
N PHE A 77 3.54 -1.54 -17.65
CA PHE A 77 4.13 -2.64 -18.38
C PHE A 77 4.67 -2.10 -19.71
N GLY A 78 5.95 -1.73 -19.73
CA GLY A 78 6.63 -1.25 -20.92
C GLY A 78 7.18 -2.40 -21.78
N SER A 79 7.62 -2.05 -22.99
CA SER A 79 8.23 -3.01 -23.92
C SER A 79 9.54 -3.63 -23.40
N GLU A 80 10.30 -2.91 -22.58
CA GLU A 80 11.62 -3.33 -22.09
C GLU A 80 11.68 -3.53 -20.57
N SER A 81 10.75 -2.92 -19.83
CA SER A 81 10.76 -2.95 -18.37
C SER A 81 9.37 -2.84 -17.75
N LEU A 82 9.31 -3.24 -16.49
CA LEU A 82 8.17 -3.11 -15.60
C LEU A 82 8.47 -2.00 -14.59
N VAL A 83 7.69 -0.91 -14.65
CA VAL A 83 7.95 0.29 -13.85
C VAL A 83 6.84 0.49 -12.82
N LYS A 84 7.20 0.44 -11.53
CA LYS A 84 6.32 0.85 -10.44
C LYS A 84 6.66 2.28 -10.01
N ARG A 85 5.68 3.19 -10.03
CA ARG A 85 5.83 4.56 -9.53
C ARG A 85 4.90 4.79 -8.35
N SER A 86 5.45 5.18 -7.21
CA SER A 86 4.68 5.53 -6.01
C SER A 86 4.47 7.04 -5.95
N ARG A 87 3.36 7.49 -5.35
CA ARG A 87 3.03 8.92 -5.22
C ARG A 87 4.05 9.74 -4.43
N ASN A 88 4.84 9.10 -3.58
CA ASN A 88 5.93 9.71 -2.83
C ASN A 88 7.20 9.96 -3.69
N GLY A 89 7.19 9.62 -4.98
CA GLY A 89 8.32 9.79 -5.89
C GLY A 89 9.25 8.56 -5.98
N GLU A 90 8.98 7.48 -5.23
CA GLU A 90 9.73 6.23 -5.39
C GLU A 90 9.40 5.60 -6.75
N VAL A 91 10.45 5.30 -7.53
CA VAL A 91 10.34 4.60 -8.81
C VAL A 91 11.19 3.34 -8.74
N ILE A 92 10.55 2.19 -9.01
CA ILE A 92 11.19 0.88 -9.07
C ILE A 92 10.99 0.36 -10.48
N GLU A 93 12.06 0.42 -11.27
CA GLU A 93 12.12 -0.17 -12.60
C GLU A 93 12.77 -1.56 -12.53
N VAL A 94 12.17 -2.51 -13.23
CA VAL A 94 12.68 -3.87 -13.39
C VAL A 94 12.67 -4.21 -14.87
N SER A 95 13.84 -4.21 -15.49
CA SER A 95 13.99 -4.68 -16.88
C SER A 95 13.65 -6.16 -17.00
N TRP A 96 13.08 -6.58 -18.13
CA TRP A 96 12.64 -7.97 -18.31
C TRP A 96 13.78 -8.99 -18.17
N ASP A 97 14.99 -8.64 -18.59
CA ASP A 97 16.22 -9.45 -18.44
C ASP A 97 16.69 -9.58 -16.98
N GLN A 98 16.32 -8.61 -16.14
CA GLN A 98 16.65 -8.60 -14.72
C GLN A 98 15.59 -9.30 -13.86
N MET A 99 14.41 -9.59 -14.41
CA MET A 99 13.35 -10.26 -13.68
C MET A 99 13.72 -11.73 -13.44
N THR A 100 13.75 -12.14 -12.17
CA THR A 100 14.11 -13.52 -11.81
C THR A 100 12.89 -14.39 -11.58
N ARG A 101 11.84 -13.82 -10.98
CA ARG A 101 10.63 -14.57 -10.64
C ARG A 101 9.46 -13.62 -10.38
N VAL A 102 8.27 -14.04 -10.79
CA VAL A 102 7.00 -13.52 -10.26
C VAL A 102 6.41 -14.59 -9.33
N LYS A 103 6.04 -14.20 -8.12
CA LYS A 103 5.38 -15.08 -7.14
C LYS A 103 3.95 -14.59 -6.95
N GLU A 104 3.01 -15.47 -7.19
CA GLU A 104 1.59 -15.26 -6.89
C GLU A 104 1.22 -16.06 -5.63
N GLU A 105 0.43 -15.46 -4.75
CA GLU A 105 -0.10 -16.13 -3.56
C GLU A 105 -1.61 -16.21 -3.66
N PHE A 106 -2.19 -17.31 -3.19
CA PHE A 106 -3.63 -17.59 -3.28
C PHE A 106 -4.18 -18.02 -1.93
N PHE A 107 -5.42 -17.65 -1.65
CA PHE A 107 -6.19 -18.22 -0.55
C PHE A 107 -6.55 -19.68 -0.86
N PRO A 108 -6.89 -20.50 0.15
CA PRO A 108 -7.34 -21.88 -0.08
C PRO A 108 -8.55 -22.01 -1.01
N ASN A 109 -9.35 -20.94 -1.15
CA ASN A 109 -10.50 -20.87 -2.06
C ASN A 109 -10.14 -20.46 -3.51
N GLY A 110 -8.85 -20.35 -3.85
CA GLY A 110 -8.38 -20.00 -5.19
C GLY A 110 -8.33 -18.49 -5.51
N LYS A 111 -8.73 -17.61 -4.59
CA LYS A 111 -8.62 -16.15 -4.80
C LYS A 111 -7.18 -15.68 -4.64
N ARG A 112 -6.66 -14.90 -5.59
CA ARG A 112 -5.31 -14.31 -5.54
C ARG A 112 -5.19 -13.28 -4.42
N ILE A 113 -4.18 -13.44 -3.59
CA ILE A 113 -3.83 -12.60 -2.43
C ILE A 113 -2.81 -11.53 -2.82
N SER A 114 -1.74 -11.93 -3.48
CA SER A 114 -0.61 -11.04 -3.74
C SER A 114 0.12 -11.42 -5.04
N ILE A 115 0.81 -10.42 -5.61
CA ILE A 115 1.78 -10.59 -6.69
C ILE A 115 3.07 -9.93 -6.23
N THR A 116 4.16 -10.69 -6.23
CA THR A 116 5.50 -10.20 -5.86
C THR A 116 6.46 -10.41 -7.01
N VAL A 117 7.13 -9.34 -7.42
CA VAL A 117 8.16 -9.36 -8.46
C VAL A 117 9.54 -9.37 -7.81
N TYR A 118 10.37 -10.31 -8.24
CA TYR A 118 11.76 -10.45 -7.85
C TYR A 118 12.67 -10.11 -9.04
N ARG A 119 13.80 -9.48 -8.72
CA ARG A 119 14.83 -9.08 -9.67
C ARG A 119 16.19 -9.66 -9.27
N LYS A 120 17.10 -9.69 -10.23
CA LYS A 120 18.52 -9.96 -10.02
C LYS A 120 19.16 -8.67 -9.48
N PRO A 121 19.73 -8.67 -8.27
CA PRO A 121 20.45 -7.51 -7.75
C PRO A 121 21.64 -7.19 -8.64
N THR A 122 21.75 -5.94 -9.07
CA THR A 122 22.91 -5.43 -9.82
C THR A 122 23.94 -4.80 -8.89
N ALA A 123 23.49 -4.27 -7.75
CA ALA A 123 24.32 -3.74 -6.67
C ALA A 123 24.13 -4.54 -5.38
N GLN A 124 25.18 -4.56 -4.53
CA GLN A 124 25.18 -5.34 -3.28
C GLN A 124 24.15 -4.87 -2.24
N GLN A 125 23.68 -3.62 -2.35
CA GLN A 125 22.63 -3.04 -1.49
C GLN A 125 21.23 -3.22 -2.07
N GLU A 126 21.11 -3.74 -3.29
CA GLU A 126 19.84 -3.85 -3.98
C GLU A 126 19.04 -5.06 -3.50
N LYS A 127 17.80 -4.82 -3.07
CA LYS A 127 16.90 -5.90 -2.65
C LYS A 127 16.49 -6.76 -3.84
N THR A 128 16.53 -8.07 -3.65
CA THR A 128 16.02 -9.08 -4.60
C THR A 128 14.51 -8.97 -4.82
N LYS A 129 13.75 -8.66 -3.77
CA LYS A 129 12.33 -8.31 -3.91
C LYS A 129 12.23 -6.89 -4.47
N ALA A 130 11.81 -6.77 -5.72
CA ALA A 130 11.60 -5.47 -6.36
C ALA A 130 10.37 -4.78 -5.75
N TRP A 131 9.22 -5.46 -5.78
CA TRP A 131 8.00 -4.98 -5.14
C TRP A 131 6.99 -6.11 -4.91
N ALA A 132 6.02 -5.84 -4.05
CA ALA A 132 4.81 -6.65 -3.91
C ALA A 132 3.57 -5.75 -3.97
N VAL A 133 2.49 -6.34 -4.45
CA VAL A 133 1.15 -5.78 -4.44
C VAL A 133 0.23 -6.81 -3.80
N TYR A 134 -0.60 -6.36 -2.86
CA TYR A 134 -1.63 -7.20 -2.26
C TYR A 134 -3.00 -6.85 -2.83
N ARG A 135 -3.95 -7.78 -2.74
CA ARG A 135 -5.31 -7.64 -3.26
C ARG A 135 -6.02 -6.39 -2.72
N ASP A 136 -5.72 -6.01 -1.48
CA ASP A 136 -6.30 -4.85 -0.81
C ASP A 136 -5.72 -3.50 -1.29
N ASP A 137 -4.59 -3.51 -1.98
CA ASP A 137 -3.89 -2.30 -2.44
C ASP A 137 -4.29 -1.87 -3.87
N VAL A 138 -4.93 -2.77 -4.62
CA VAL A 138 -5.33 -2.58 -6.03
C VAL A 138 -6.79 -2.91 -6.22
N THR A 139 -7.41 -2.26 -7.20
CA THR A 139 -8.81 -2.51 -7.57
C THR A 139 -9.01 -3.84 -8.29
N ASP A 140 -8.02 -4.26 -9.08
CA ASP A 140 -8.07 -5.52 -9.84
C ASP A 140 -6.70 -6.21 -9.88
N ILE A 141 -6.45 -7.05 -8.89
CA ILE A 141 -5.23 -7.88 -8.85
C ILE A 141 -5.25 -9.00 -9.89
N ASP A 142 -6.44 -9.43 -10.31
CA ASP A 142 -6.58 -10.54 -11.24
C ASP A 142 -6.31 -10.08 -12.68
N GLY A 143 -6.67 -8.83 -13.01
CA GLY A 143 -6.23 -8.15 -14.23
C GLY A 143 -4.72 -7.92 -14.28
N LEU A 144 -4.09 -7.59 -13.14
CA LEU A 144 -2.64 -7.43 -13.04
C LEU A 144 -1.87 -8.73 -13.37
N ALA A 145 -2.46 -9.89 -13.09
CA ALA A 145 -1.86 -11.20 -13.36
C ALA A 145 -2.09 -11.73 -14.79
N ARG A 146 -2.92 -11.06 -15.60
CA ARG A 146 -3.21 -11.48 -17.00
C ARG A 146 -2.21 -10.93 -18.01
N VAL A 147 -1.05 -10.45 -17.54
CA VAL A 147 0.01 -9.86 -18.36
C VAL A 147 1.12 -10.87 -18.62
#